data_AF-A0A4Y2H868-F1
#
_entry.id   AF-A0A4Y2H868-F1
#
_cell.length_a   1.000
_cell.length_b   1.000
_cell.length_c   1.000
_cell.angle_alpha   90.00
_cell.angle_beta   90.00
_cell.angle_gamma   90.00
#
_symmetry.space_group_name_H-M   'P 1'
#
loop_
_entity.id
_entity.type
_entity.pdbx_description
1 polymer ?
#
loop_
_entity_poly.entity_id
_entity_poly.type
_entity_poly.pdbx_seq_one_letter_code
_entity_poly.pdbx_strand_id
1 'polypeptide(L)'
;MAGKVVSTAVVSEVLYTTFHKINLDTTLGRLSTILDTGHFALVVHNQRQFTDKESMETKQIVIGVVTRIDLINFITNEEDRSSSPSATNGRNTEVSS
;
A
#
# COMPACT_ATOMS: atom_id res chain seq x y z
N MET A 1 -11.87 -28.19 -3.75
CA MET A 1 -11.57 -29.15 -4.83
C MET A 1 -10.08 -29.06 -5.13
N ALA A 2 -9.30 -29.98 -4.57
CA ALA A 2 -7.86 -30.08 -4.84
C ALA A 2 -7.64 -31.30 -5.72
N GLY A 3 -7.35 -31.08 -7.00
CA GLY A 3 -7.16 -32.16 -7.95
C GLY A 3 -6.91 -31.65 -9.35
N LYS A 4 -5.64 -31.76 -9.79
CA LYS A 4 -5.12 -31.56 -11.15
C LYS A 4 -4.99 -30.11 -11.63
N VAL A 5 -4.01 -29.39 -11.07
CA VAL A 5 -3.31 -28.37 -11.88
C VAL A 5 -2.43 -29.12 -12.86
N VAL A 6 -2.77 -29.04 -14.15
CA VAL A 6 -1.92 -29.57 -15.23
C VAL A 6 -0.85 -28.52 -15.51
N SER A 7 0.41 -28.92 -15.72
CA SER A 7 1.50 -27.96 -15.99
C SER A 7 1.29 -27.12 -17.26
N THR A 8 0.39 -27.54 -18.14
CA THR A 8 -0.03 -26.84 -19.35
C THR A 8 -1.32 -26.04 -19.19
N ALA A 9 -1.94 -26.06 -18.00
CA ALA A 9 -3.14 -25.27 -17.71
C ALA A 9 -2.80 -23.78 -17.78
N VAL A 10 -3.73 -22.97 -18.29
CA VAL A 10 -3.51 -21.53 -18.39
C VAL A 10 -3.59 -20.88 -17.01
N VAL A 11 -2.74 -19.87 -16.75
CA VAL A 11 -2.70 -19.17 -15.45
C VAL A 11 -4.06 -18.57 -15.08
N SER A 12 -4.90 -18.25 -16.07
CA SER A 12 -6.26 -17.77 -15.84
C SER A 12 -7.15 -18.73 -15.05
N GLU A 13 -6.89 -20.05 -15.13
CA GLU A 13 -7.65 -21.08 -14.42
C GLU A 13 -7.37 -21.11 -12.92
N VAL A 14 -6.26 -20.51 -12.49
CA VAL A 14 -5.83 -20.46 -11.08
C VAL A 14 -5.81 -19.04 -10.53
N LEU A 15 -6.44 -18.09 -11.22
CA LEU A 15 -6.52 -16.71 -10.76
C LEU A 15 -7.37 -16.59 -9.51
N TYR A 16 -6.86 -15.83 -8.56
CA TYR A 16 -7.65 -15.34 -7.46
C TYR A 16 -8.41 -14.08 -7.90
N THR A 17 -9.73 -14.21 -8.09
CA THR A 17 -10.56 -13.16 -8.70
C THR A 17 -11.22 -12.22 -7.69
N THR A 18 -11.25 -12.60 -6.40
CA THR A 18 -11.97 -11.86 -5.36
C THR A 18 -11.07 -10.85 -4.66
N PHE A 19 -10.80 -9.74 -5.33
CA PHE A 19 -9.93 -8.68 -4.79
C PHE A 19 -10.60 -7.33 -4.73
N HIS A 20 -10.13 -6.49 -3.82
CA HIS A 20 -10.61 -5.11 -3.68
C HIS A 20 -9.65 -4.16 -4.38
N LYS A 21 -10.20 -3.28 -5.24
CA LYS A 21 -9.47 -2.16 -5.80
C LYS A 21 -9.61 -0.95 -4.86
N ILE A 22 -8.50 -0.33 -4.52
CA ILE A 22 -8.41 0.84 -3.66
C ILE A 22 -7.57 1.92 -4.33
N ASN A 23 -7.74 3.18 -3.95
CA ASN A 23 -6.92 4.29 -4.47
C ASN A 23 -5.92 4.74 -3.40
N LEU A 24 -4.96 5.58 -3.78
CA LEU A 24 -3.96 6.14 -2.87
C LEU A 24 -4.55 6.96 -1.70
N ASP A 25 -5.76 7.50 -1.86
CA ASP A 25 -6.45 8.28 -0.82
C ASP A 25 -7.16 7.39 0.23
N THR A 26 -7.09 6.06 0.08
CA THR A 26 -7.72 5.12 1.01
C THR A 26 -6.99 5.13 2.35
N THR A 27 -7.69 5.42 3.44
CA THR A 27 -7.09 5.46 4.78
C THR A 27 -6.64 4.07 5.26
N LEU A 28 -5.63 4.03 6.14
CA LEU A 28 -5.15 2.78 6.76
C LEU A 28 -6.25 2.04 7.53
N GLY A 29 -7.14 2.76 8.21
CA GLY A 29 -8.29 2.16 8.89
C GLY A 29 -9.23 1.45 7.92
N ARG A 30 -9.52 2.07 6.77
CA ARG A 30 -10.35 1.45 5.73
C ARG A 30 -9.64 0.25 5.08
N LEU A 31 -8.34 0.39 4.82
CA LEU A 31 -7.50 -0.69 4.31
C LEU A 31 -7.49 -1.90 5.26
N SER A 32 -7.40 -1.66 6.58
CA SER A 32 -7.47 -2.71 7.60
C SER A 32 -8.77 -3.51 7.50
N THR A 33 -9.92 -2.84 7.44
CA THR A 33 -11.23 -3.50 7.30
C THR A 33 -11.36 -4.29 6.00
N ILE A 34 -10.78 -3.78 4.91
CA ILE A 34 -10.77 -4.51 3.63
C ILE A 34 -9.95 -5.80 3.76
N LEU A 35 -8.78 -5.72 4.41
CA LEU A 35 -7.91 -6.88 4.63
C LEU A 35 -8.45 -7.85 5.69
N ASP A 36 -9.44 -7.47 6.50
CA ASP A 36 -10.17 -8.37 7.41
C ASP A 36 -11.06 -9.35 6.64
N THR A 37 -11.54 -8.95 5.46
CA THR A 37 -12.46 -9.75 4.64
C THR A 37 -11.83 -10.27 3.34
N GLY A 38 -10.63 -9.80 2.97
CA GLY A 38 -9.90 -10.23 1.78
C GLY A 38 -8.39 -10.39 2.00
N HIS A 39 -7.74 -11.21 1.18
CA HIS A 39 -6.31 -11.52 1.34
C HIS A 39 -5.36 -10.40 0.86
N PHE A 40 -5.79 -9.62 -0.13
CA PHE A 40 -5.00 -8.52 -0.67
C PHE A 40 -5.89 -7.43 -1.29
N ALA A 41 -5.35 -6.22 -1.39
CA ALA A 41 -5.94 -5.08 -2.07
C ALA A 41 -5.04 -4.61 -3.23
N LEU A 42 -5.64 -4.28 -4.37
CA LEU A 42 -4.95 -3.66 -5.50
C LEU A 42 -5.07 -2.15 -5.39
N VAL A 43 -3.94 -1.46 -5.27
CA VAL A 43 -3.88 -0.01 -5.34
C VAL A 43 -3.92 0.38 -6.82
N VAL A 44 -4.91 1.17 -7.22
CA VAL A 44 -5.12 1.59 -8.61
C VAL A 44 -5.13 3.12 -8.72
N HIS A 45 -4.84 3.61 -9.92
CA HIS A 45 -4.95 5.02 -10.25
C HIS A 45 -5.37 5.21 -11.70
N ASN A 46 -6.13 6.28 -11.96
CA ASN A 46 -6.59 6.63 -13.29
C ASN A 46 -5.62 7.62 -13.91
N GLN A 47 -4.79 7.14 -14.83
CA GLN A 47 -3.80 7.94 -15.53
C GLN A 47 -4.40 8.46 -16.85
N ARG A 48 -4.34 9.78 -17.06
CA ARG A 48 -4.65 10.39 -18.36
C ARG A 48 -3.45 10.15 -19.28
N GLN A 49 -3.66 9.41 -20.36
CA GLN A 49 -2.66 9.16 -21.38
C GLN A 49 -3.10 9.84 -22.68
N PHE A 50 -2.17 10.51 -23.35
CA PHE A 50 -2.38 11.02 -24.69
C PHE A 50 -2.01 9.92 -25.68
N THR A 51 -3.00 9.39 -26.38
CA THR A 51 -2.81 8.30 -27.32
C THR A 51 -2.42 8.84 -28.69
N ASP A 52 -2.76 10.10 -29.00
CA ASP A 52 -2.21 10.95 -30.06
C ASP A 52 -2.74 12.39 -29.91
N LYS A 53 -2.29 13.32 -30.79
CA LYS A 53 -2.51 14.80 -30.72
C LYS A 53 -3.93 15.29 -30.41
N GLU A 54 -4.97 14.48 -30.58
CA GLU A 54 -6.37 14.89 -30.37
C GLU A 54 -7.18 13.96 -29.46
N SER A 55 -6.63 12.85 -28.97
CA SER A 55 -7.36 11.94 -28.08
C SER A 55 -6.65 11.77 -26.75
N MET A 56 -7.41 12.02 -25.69
CA MET A 56 -6.97 11.81 -24.32
C MET A 56 -7.82 10.72 -23.72
N GLU A 57 -7.17 9.61 -23.41
CA GLU A 57 -7.82 8.46 -22.78
C GLU A 57 -7.43 8.36 -21.32
N THR A 58 -8.34 7.82 -20.50
CA THR A 58 -8.05 7.53 -19.10
C THR A 58 -7.82 6.03 -18.95
N LYS A 59 -6.59 5.66 -18.60
CA LYS A 59 -6.20 4.27 -18.37
C LYS A 59 -6.07 4.01 -16.88
N GLN A 60 -6.77 3.00 -16.39
CA GLN A 60 -6.59 2.54 -15.02
C GLN A 60 -5.30 1.71 -14.94
N ILE A 61 -4.36 2.16 -14.11
CA ILE A 61 -3.10 1.47 -13.83
C ILE A 61 -3.14 0.86 -12.41
N VAL A 62 -2.41 -0.23 -12.22
CA VAL A 62 -2.15 -0.81 -10.90
C VAL A 62 -0.83 -0.24 -10.40
N ILE A 63 -0.86 0.41 -9.24
CA ILE A 63 0.31 0.99 -8.59
C ILE A 63 1.01 -0.06 -7.71
N GLY A 64 0.23 -0.90 -7.03
CA GLY A 64 0.79 -1.88 -6.12
C GLY A 64 -0.25 -2.85 -5.57
N VAL A 65 0.23 -3.85 -4.85
CA VAL A 65 -0.58 -4.82 -4.11
C VAL A 65 -0.22 -4.67 -2.64
N VAL A 66 -1.24 -4.67 -1.79
CA VAL A 66 -1.07 -4.53 -0.34
C VAL A 66 -1.73 -5.69 0.37
N THR A 67 -1.02 -6.27 1.32
CA THR A 67 -1.48 -7.37 2.18
C THR A 67 -1.51 -6.94 3.64
N ARG A 68 -2.07 -7.80 4.50
CA ARG A 68 -2.03 -7.58 5.96
C ARG A 68 -0.61 -7.48 6.50
N ILE A 69 0.33 -8.23 5.93
CA ILE A 69 1.73 -8.22 6.35
C ILE A 69 2.32 -6.82 6.15
N ASP A 70 2.05 -6.19 5.01
CA ASP A 70 2.52 -4.84 4.70
C ASP A 70 1.96 -3.80 5.68
N LEU A 71 0.66 -3.93 6.03
CA LEU A 71 0.02 -3.05 7.01
C LEU A 71 0.65 -3.17 8.40
N ILE A 72 0.92 -4.41 8.85
CA ILE A 72 1.59 -4.65 10.14
C ILE A 72 2.99 -4.07 10.11
N ASN A 73 3.78 -4.37 9.07
CA ASN A 73 5.15 -3.87 8.91
C ASN A 73 5.19 -2.34 8.90
N PHE A 74 4.22 -1.68 8.25
CA PHE A 74 4.13 -0.23 8.24
C PHE A 74 3.94 0.33 9.66
N ILE A 75 2.97 -0.21 10.41
CA ILE A 75 2.67 0.24 11.78
C ILE A 75 3.85 -0.01 12.72
N THR A 76 4.44 -1.21 12.67
CA THR A 76 5.55 -1.57 13.57
C THR A 76 6.81 -0.73 13.32
N ASN A 77 7.07 -0.32 12.07
CA ASN A 77 8.22 0.50 11.72
C ASN A 77 8.00 2.00 11.98
N GLU A 78 6.75 2.47 12.15
CA GLU A 78 6.49 3.87 12.52
C GLU A 78 6.76 4.15 14.01
N GLU A 79 6.59 3.16 14.89
CA GLU A 79 6.88 3.30 16.32
C GLU A 79 8.37 3.64 16.57
N ASP A 80 9.28 3.04 15.79
CA ASP A 80 10.72 3.28 15.84
C ASP A 80 11.13 4.70 15.38
N ARG A 81 10.32 5.36 14.55
CA ARG A 81 10.61 6.73 14.07
C ARG A 81 10.15 7.82 15.02
N SER A 82 9.20 7.51 15.91
CA SER A 82 8.62 8.48 16.85
C SER A 82 9.48 8.73 18.11
N SER A 83 10.52 7.92 18.34
CA SER A 83 11.35 7.92 19.54
C SER A 83 12.71 8.62 19.37
N SER A 84 12.78 9.69 18.56
CA SER A 84 13.93 10.61 18.59
C SER A 84 13.83 11.51 19.84
N PRO A 85 14.78 11.45 20.79
CA PRO A 85 14.74 12.31 21.97
C PRO A 85 14.98 13.76 21.54
N SER A 86 13.99 14.62 21.76
CA SER A 86 14.17 16.07 21.64
C SER A 86 15.26 16.51 22.61
N ALA A 87 16.41 16.93 22.10
CA ALA A 87 17.48 17.51 22.90
C ALA A 87 17.00 18.85 23.49
N THR A 88 16.52 18.83 24.73
CA THR A 88 16.24 20.03 25.51
C THR A 88 17.58 20.65 25.94
N ASN A 89 18.06 21.63 25.19
CA ASN A 89 19.32 22.32 25.47
C ASN A 89 19.13 23.32 26.64
N GLY A 90 19.42 22.87 27.86
CA GLY A 90 19.50 23.71 29.06
C GLY A 90 20.73 24.62 28.99
N ARG A 91 20.50 25.91 28.74
CA ARG A 91 21.52 26.96 28.74
C ARG A 91 21.81 27.37 30.19
N ASN A 92 22.81 26.75 30.81
CA ASN A 92 23.36 27.22 32.08
C ASN A 92 24.32 28.38 31.80
N THR A 93 23.97 29.58 32.26
CA THR A 93 24.90 30.72 32.33
C THR A 93 25.70 30.64 33.63
N GLU A 94 26.91 30.08 33.56
CA GLU A 94 27.94 30.35 34.57
C GLU A 94 28.58 31.70 34.24
N VAL A 95 28.25 32.70 35.06
CA VAL A 95 29.03 33.93 35.20
C VAL A 95 30.07 33.64 36.28
N SER A 96 31.35 33.73 35.96
CA SER A 96 32.42 33.82 36.96
C SER A 96 33.48 34.80 36.51
N SER A 97 33.58 35.85 37.33
CA SER A 97 34.67 36.75 37.73
C SER A 97 35.81 37.07 36.77
#